data_AF-A0A521ZMU9-F1
#
_entry.id   AF-A0A521ZMU9-F1
#
_cell.length_a   1.000
_cell.length_b   1.000
_cell.length_c   1.000
_cell.angle_alpha   90.00
_cell.angle_beta   90.00
_cell.angle_gamma   90.00
#
_symmetry.space_group_name_H-M   'P 1'
#
loop_
_entity.id
_entity.type
_entity.pdbx_description
1 polymer ?
#
loop_
_entity_poly.entity_id
_entity_poly.type
_entity_poly.pdbx_seq_one_letter_code
_entity_poly.pdbx_strand_id
1 'polypeptide(L)'
;MTFKAMGIASLAMLSSLTFAAPTTYTFTTGTGSAMAYSEVANLLGTTATVSGQFTYDPQASQFGNALELGFGESAVIYLGTPPALAFSGLSGSVGGHSFSDPYGTVAIGNDRPESSGVQDVIHITADPTPKVGSNTTPSNYPRQLSTFEIGDYRLDNVRFFWLQGADGADDFLTSTDLPAQLPAHAGVLALDFVRISDPGNLANTPYYNNSVFFGNLLVQPMSVPEPHQVWLSLLGMSLMALKIRRDRSA
;
A
#
# COMPACT_ATOMS: atom_id res chain seq x y z
N MET A 1 -18.61 34.94 56.58
CA MET A 1 -19.44 35.19 55.38
C MET A 1 -18.51 35.46 54.22
N THR A 2 -17.95 34.38 53.67
CA THR A 2 -18.27 33.77 52.35
C THR A 2 -17.44 34.36 51.21
N PHE A 3 -16.22 33.83 51.06
CA PHE A 3 -15.39 33.96 49.87
C PHE A 3 -16.05 33.19 48.71
N LYS A 4 -16.31 33.85 47.58
CA LYS A 4 -16.70 33.18 46.32
C LYS A 4 -15.43 32.69 45.63
N ALA A 5 -15.27 31.37 45.58
CA ALA A 5 -14.27 30.71 44.74
C ALA A 5 -14.69 30.82 43.27
N MET A 6 -13.82 31.39 42.43
CA MET A 6 -13.99 31.45 40.98
C MET A 6 -13.25 30.26 40.39
N GLY A 7 -14.01 29.24 39.98
CA GLY A 7 -13.49 28.00 39.41
C GLY A 7 -12.89 28.24 38.02
N ILE A 8 -11.60 27.94 37.87
CA ILE A 8 -10.94 27.84 36.57
C ILE A 8 -11.34 26.48 35.99
N ALA A 9 -12.18 26.46 34.96
CA ALA A 9 -12.49 25.25 34.23
C ALA A 9 -11.30 24.90 33.33
N SER A 10 -10.52 23.91 33.76
CA SER A 10 -9.44 23.32 32.97
C SER A 10 -10.02 22.67 31.72
N LEU A 11 -9.72 23.24 30.55
CA LEU A 11 -10.01 22.64 29.25
C LEU A 11 -9.03 21.48 29.05
N ALA A 12 -9.43 20.27 29.44
CA ALA A 12 -8.66 19.07 29.12
C ALA A 12 -8.74 18.85 27.60
N MET A 13 -7.68 19.20 26.89
CA MET A 13 -7.49 18.72 25.53
C MET A 13 -7.24 17.23 25.62
N LEU A 14 -8.28 16.44 25.33
CA LEU A 14 -8.13 15.02 25.02
C LEU A 14 -7.33 14.94 23.72
N SER A 15 -6.02 14.75 23.84
CA SER A 15 -5.19 14.23 22.74
C SER A 15 -5.61 12.79 22.52
N SER A 16 -6.61 12.55 21.67
CA SER A 16 -6.84 11.23 21.12
C SER A 16 -5.57 10.80 20.39
N LEU A 17 -5.03 9.64 20.76
CA LEU A 17 -4.08 8.92 19.90
C LEU A 17 -4.82 8.65 18.59
N THR A 18 -4.61 9.49 17.58
CA THR A 18 -5.18 9.28 16.26
C THR A 18 -4.38 8.17 15.60
N PHE A 19 -4.84 6.93 15.76
CA PHE A 19 -4.44 5.85 14.89
C PHE A 19 -4.91 6.20 13.47
N ALA A 20 -4.00 6.11 12.49
CA ALA A 20 -4.33 6.40 11.11
C ALA A 20 -5.39 5.39 10.63
N ALA A 21 -6.55 5.90 10.24
CA ALA A 21 -7.62 5.08 9.67
C ALA A 21 -7.18 4.48 8.32
N PRO A 22 -7.84 3.39 7.86
CA PRO A 22 -7.65 2.90 6.50
C PRO A 22 -7.77 4.04 5.50
N THR A 23 -6.72 4.21 4.70
CA THR A 23 -6.57 5.32 3.77
C THR A 23 -6.56 4.79 2.34
N THR A 24 -7.41 5.35 1.49
CA THR A 24 -7.37 5.04 0.06
C THR A 24 -6.29 5.87 -0.61
N TYR A 25 -5.40 5.20 -1.33
CA TYR A 25 -4.36 5.81 -2.15
C TYR A 25 -4.73 5.69 -3.62
N THR A 26 -4.40 6.72 -4.39
CA THR A 26 -4.23 6.60 -5.84
C THR A 26 -2.76 6.36 -6.15
N PHE A 27 -2.50 5.72 -7.27
CA PHE A 27 -1.15 5.52 -7.76
C PHE A 27 -1.04 5.77 -9.26
N THR A 28 0.14 6.18 -9.69
CA THR A 28 0.51 6.30 -11.10
C THR A 28 1.99 6.01 -11.27
N THR A 29 2.40 5.46 -12.41
CA THR A 29 3.81 5.27 -12.76
C THR A 29 4.27 6.31 -13.79
N GLY A 30 5.58 6.36 -14.04
CA GLY A 30 6.11 7.02 -15.21
C GLY A 30 5.70 6.35 -16.53
N THR A 31 6.00 7.01 -17.65
CA THR A 31 5.73 6.48 -18.99
C THR A 31 6.77 5.44 -19.39
N GLY A 32 6.30 4.28 -19.85
CA GLY A 32 7.14 3.19 -20.32
C GLY A 32 7.71 2.32 -19.17
N SER A 33 8.17 1.12 -19.52
CA SER A 33 8.77 0.21 -18.55
C SER A 33 10.22 0.59 -18.25
N ALA A 34 10.59 0.65 -16.98
CA ALA A 34 11.96 0.88 -16.53
C ALA A 34 12.88 -0.34 -16.82
N MET A 35 12.34 -1.55 -16.64
CA MET A 35 12.96 -2.82 -16.99
C MET A 35 11.84 -3.79 -17.36
N ALA A 36 11.99 -4.58 -18.42
CA ALA A 36 10.91 -5.49 -18.80
C ALA A 36 11.34 -6.66 -19.67
N TYR A 37 10.56 -7.73 -19.58
CA TYR A 37 10.48 -8.70 -20.66
C TYR A 37 9.88 -8.04 -21.91
N SER A 38 10.71 -7.91 -22.95
CA SER A 38 10.44 -7.03 -24.10
C SER A 38 9.17 -7.38 -24.87
N GLU A 39 8.82 -8.66 -24.97
CA GLU A 39 7.60 -9.09 -25.68
C GLU A 39 6.34 -8.54 -25.00
N VAL A 40 6.21 -8.70 -23.69
CA VAL A 40 5.03 -8.23 -22.94
C VAL A 40 4.99 -6.72 -22.88
N ALA A 41 6.13 -6.05 -22.68
CA ALA A 41 6.20 -4.59 -22.69
C ALA A 41 5.76 -3.99 -24.04
N ASN A 42 6.15 -4.61 -25.15
CA ASN A 42 5.74 -4.18 -26.48
C ASN A 42 4.22 -4.31 -26.69
N LEU A 43 3.61 -5.37 -26.15
CA LEU A 43 2.17 -5.59 -26.23
C LEU A 43 1.39 -4.55 -25.40
N LEU A 44 1.87 -4.20 -24.21
CA LEU A 44 1.25 -3.17 -23.35
C LEU A 44 1.37 -1.75 -23.94
N GLY A 45 2.36 -1.55 -24.82
CA GLY A 45 2.65 -0.28 -25.48
C GLY A 45 3.89 0.41 -24.90
N THR A 46 4.70 1.00 -25.77
CA THR A 46 6.02 1.57 -25.43
C THR A 46 5.97 2.79 -24.50
N THR A 47 4.80 3.42 -24.35
CA THR A 47 4.57 4.56 -23.46
C THR A 47 3.50 4.27 -22.42
N ALA A 48 3.23 2.99 -22.13
CA ALA A 48 2.22 2.61 -21.17
C ALA A 48 2.53 3.17 -19.78
N THR A 49 1.49 3.65 -19.10
CA THR A 49 1.49 4.04 -17.70
C THR A 49 0.55 3.12 -16.96
N VAL A 50 0.90 2.76 -15.73
CA VAL A 50 -0.02 2.05 -14.83
C VAL A 50 -0.60 3.07 -13.86
N SER A 51 -1.91 3.06 -13.68
CA SER A 51 -2.58 3.92 -12.70
C SER A 51 -3.75 3.21 -12.06
N GLY A 52 -4.12 3.63 -10.85
CA GLY A 52 -5.19 3.00 -10.11
C GLY A 52 -5.32 3.50 -8.69
N GLN A 53 -5.93 2.68 -7.85
CA GLN A 53 -6.12 2.94 -6.43
C GLN A 53 -6.11 1.64 -5.61
N PHE A 54 -5.88 1.79 -4.31
CA PHE A 54 -6.01 0.74 -3.32
C PHE A 54 -6.25 1.36 -1.94
N THR A 55 -6.63 0.55 -0.96
CA THR A 55 -6.75 0.96 0.45
C THR A 55 -5.63 0.31 1.26
N TYR A 56 -5.01 1.13 2.11
CA TYR A 56 -3.94 0.73 3.02
C TYR A 56 -4.37 0.99 4.46
N ASP A 57 -4.21 -0.02 5.32
CA ASP A 57 -4.54 0.05 6.74
C ASP A 57 -3.28 -0.16 7.60
N PRO A 58 -2.70 0.90 8.20
CA PRO A 58 -1.52 0.77 9.04
C PRO A 58 -1.82 0.14 10.41
N GLN A 59 -3.09 -0.15 10.73
CA GLN A 59 -3.50 -0.81 11.98
C GLN A 59 -3.68 -2.32 11.82
N ALA A 60 -3.43 -2.86 10.62
CA ALA A 60 -3.53 -4.29 10.40
C ALA A 60 -2.50 -5.06 11.25
N SER A 61 -2.95 -6.16 11.84
CA SER A 61 -2.10 -7.01 12.66
C SER A 61 -1.07 -7.75 11.80
N GLN A 62 0.13 -7.93 12.35
CA GLN A 62 1.14 -8.81 11.79
C GLN A 62 0.58 -10.24 11.66
N PHE A 63 0.82 -10.85 10.51
CA PHE A 63 0.45 -12.24 10.25
C PHE A 63 1.58 -13.22 10.57
N GLY A 64 2.81 -12.90 10.16
CA GLY A 64 3.96 -13.77 10.40
C GLY A 64 5.21 -13.32 9.65
N ASN A 65 6.19 -14.22 9.53
CA ASN A 65 7.39 -13.99 8.73
C ASN A 65 7.25 -14.62 7.34
N ALA A 66 7.63 -13.90 6.28
CA ALA A 66 7.53 -14.34 4.89
C ALA A 66 8.24 -15.67 4.63
N LEU A 67 9.46 -15.83 5.14
CA LEU A 67 10.29 -17.01 4.86
C LEU A 67 9.68 -18.27 5.49
N GLU A 68 9.15 -18.15 6.70
CA GLU A 68 8.49 -19.25 7.44
C GLU A 68 7.20 -19.70 6.75
N LEU A 69 6.53 -18.78 6.07
CA LEU A 69 5.28 -19.01 5.35
C LEU A 69 5.50 -19.50 3.90
N GLY A 70 6.75 -19.59 3.45
CA GLY A 70 7.10 -19.99 2.09
C GLY A 70 6.89 -18.89 1.05
N PHE A 71 6.75 -17.64 1.48
CA PHE A 71 6.69 -16.47 0.61
C PHE A 71 8.10 -16.00 0.22
N GLY A 72 8.20 -14.77 -0.30
CA GLY A 72 9.44 -14.09 -0.64
C GLY A 72 10.45 -13.95 0.50
N GLU A 73 11.34 -12.96 0.37
CA GLU A 73 12.47 -12.76 1.27
C GLU A 73 12.08 -12.42 2.71
N SER A 74 13.02 -12.54 3.65
CA SER A 74 12.82 -12.37 5.10
C SER A 74 12.27 -10.98 5.45
N ALA A 75 10.95 -10.90 5.55
CA ALA A 75 10.19 -9.71 5.90
C ALA A 75 9.01 -10.10 6.79
N VAL A 76 8.53 -9.15 7.59
CA VAL A 76 7.28 -9.29 8.33
C VAL A 76 6.12 -9.12 7.34
N ILE A 77 5.21 -10.10 7.31
CA ILE A 77 4.04 -10.11 6.45
C ILE A 77 2.82 -9.67 7.24
N TYR A 78 2.07 -8.76 6.64
CA TYR A 78 0.75 -8.32 7.03
C TYR A 78 -0.23 -8.85 6.00
N LEU A 79 -0.89 -9.95 6.37
CA LEU A 79 -2.03 -10.51 5.66
C LEU A 79 -3.26 -10.12 6.44
N GLY A 80 -4.17 -9.40 5.79
CA GLY A 80 -5.42 -9.13 6.43
C GLY A 80 -6.36 -10.31 6.39
N THR A 81 -7.00 -10.58 7.51
CA THR A 81 -8.31 -11.25 7.51
C THR A 81 -9.36 -10.17 7.68
N PRO A 82 -10.44 -10.15 6.87
CA PRO A 82 -11.54 -9.22 7.11
C PRO A 82 -11.95 -9.23 8.60
N PRO A 83 -12.06 -8.07 9.26
CA PRO A 83 -12.09 -6.72 8.69
C PRO A 83 -10.76 -5.96 8.62
N ALA A 84 -9.65 -6.48 9.16
CA ALA A 84 -8.39 -5.73 9.31
C ALA A 84 -7.40 -6.08 8.18
N LEU A 85 -7.58 -5.43 7.02
CA LEU A 85 -6.77 -5.66 5.82
C LEU A 85 -5.71 -4.59 5.60
N ALA A 86 -4.43 -4.97 5.75
CA ALA A 86 -3.30 -4.09 5.48
C ALA A 86 -3.32 -3.51 4.07
N PHE A 87 -3.78 -4.30 3.10
CA PHE A 87 -3.92 -3.91 1.70
C PHE A 87 -5.18 -4.53 1.09
N SER A 88 -6.03 -3.70 0.49
CA SER A 88 -7.31 -4.14 -0.07
C SER A 88 -7.81 -3.23 -1.18
N GLY A 89 -8.80 -3.72 -1.96
CA GLY A 89 -9.51 -2.92 -2.95
C GLY A 89 -8.60 -2.36 -4.04
N LEU A 90 -7.58 -3.12 -4.45
CA LEU A 90 -6.74 -2.78 -5.58
C LEU A 90 -7.60 -2.73 -6.84
N SER A 91 -7.45 -1.65 -7.59
CA SER A 91 -7.95 -1.53 -8.96
C SER A 91 -6.99 -0.69 -9.76
N GLY A 92 -6.75 -1.05 -11.02
CA GLY A 92 -5.86 -0.29 -11.87
C GLY A 92 -6.00 -0.64 -13.33
N SER A 93 -5.26 0.09 -14.15
CA SER A 93 -5.24 -0.10 -15.59
C SER A 93 -3.86 0.18 -16.18
N VAL A 94 -3.57 -0.50 -17.29
CA VAL A 94 -2.35 -0.37 -18.08
C VAL A 94 -2.67 -0.67 -19.54
N GLY A 95 -2.24 0.17 -20.48
CA GLY A 95 -2.39 -0.11 -21.92
C GLY A 95 -3.83 -0.39 -22.39
N GLY A 96 -4.85 0.15 -21.70
CA GLY A 96 -6.27 -0.13 -22.00
C GLY A 96 -6.84 -1.40 -21.36
N HIS A 97 -6.03 -2.15 -20.61
CA HIS A 97 -6.45 -3.29 -19.81
C HIS A 97 -6.67 -2.89 -18.35
N SER A 98 -7.60 -3.56 -17.67
CA SER A 98 -7.90 -3.33 -16.25
C SER A 98 -7.61 -4.56 -15.43
N PHE A 99 -7.26 -4.36 -14.17
CA PHE A 99 -7.08 -5.41 -13.17
C PHE A 99 -7.64 -4.95 -11.82
N SER A 100 -8.01 -5.90 -10.97
CA SER A 100 -8.44 -5.58 -9.61
C SER A 100 -8.22 -6.75 -8.67
N ASP A 101 -7.92 -6.46 -7.41
CA ASP A 101 -7.80 -7.47 -6.37
C ASP A 101 -8.53 -7.00 -5.09
N PRO A 102 -9.42 -7.82 -4.51
CA PRO A 102 -10.10 -7.46 -3.26
C PRO A 102 -9.15 -7.39 -2.06
N TYR A 103 -8.13 -8.25 -1.98
CA TYR A 103 -7.27 -8.44 -0.81
C TYR A 103 -5.86 -8.82 -1.22
N GLY A 104 -4.86 -8.15 -0.66
CA GLY A 104 -3.50 -8.62 -0.81
C GLY A 104 -2.69 -8.48 0.46
N THR A 105 -1.39 -8.28 0.29
CA THR A 105 -0.42 -8.37 1.38
C THR A 105 0.54 -7.20 1.38
N VAL A 106 1.03 -6.87 2.57
CA VAL A 106 2.15 -5.94 2.75
C VAL A 106 3.27 -6.68 3.45
N ALA A 107 4.48 -6.61 2.93
CA ALA A 107 5.69 -7.10 3.57
C ALA A 107 6.60 -5.92 3.93
N ILE A 108 7.07 -5.89 5.16
CA ILE A 108 7.97 -4.86 5.70
C ILE A 108 9.27 -5.53 6.13
N GLY A 109 10.39 -5.06 5.58
CA GLY A 109 11.73 -5.40 6.01
C GLY A 109 12.47 -4.14 6.43
N ASN A 110 12.79 -4.01 7.71
CA ASN A 110 13.59 -2.91 8.24
C ASN A 110 15.03 -3.39 8.44
N ASP A 111 16.01 -2.63 7.96
CA ASP A 111 17.44 -2.97 8.07
C ASP A 111 17.77 -4.40 7.62
N ARG A 112 17.12 -4.86 6.54
CA ARG A 112 17.28 -6.25 6.10
C ARG A 112 18.70 -6.47 5.57
N PRO A 113 19.43 -7.51 6.02
CA PRO A 113 20.75 -7.82 5.47
C PRO A 113 20.66 -8.18 3.98
N GLU A 114 21.43 -7.48 3.17
CA GLU A 114 21.57 -7.64 1.74
C GLU A 114 23.04 -7.67 1.32
N SER A 115 23.31 -8.17 0.11
CA SER A 115 24.68 -8.23 -0.43
C SER A 115 25.36 -6.86 -0.54
N SER A 116 24.58 -5.79 -0.65
CA SER A 116 25.03 -4.40 -0.73
C SER A 116 25.01 -3.64 0.61
N GLY A 117 24.56 -4.25 1.72
CA GLY A 117 24.40 -3.57 3.01
C GLY A 117 23.11 -3.96 3.72
N VAL A 118 22.60 -3.09 4.60
CA VAL A 118 21.23 -3.22 5.11
C VAL A 118 20.27 -2.43 4.21
N GLN A 119 19.04 -2.92 4.05
CA GLN A 119 18.05 -2.29 3.18
C GLN A 119 16.66 -2.30 3.81
N ASP A 120 16.01 -1.14 3.82
CA ASP A 120 14.58 -1.03 4.03
C ASP A 120 13.79 -1.41 2.79
N VAL A 121 12.73 -2.18 3.01
CA VAL A 121 11.85 -2.70 1.96
C VAL A 121 10.41 -2.62 2.42
N ILE A 122 9.57 -1.97 1.60
CA ILE A 122 8.12 -2.15 1.64
C ILE A 122 7.71 -2.81 0.34
N HIS A 123 7.00 -3.92 0.44
CA HIS A 123 6.50 -4.67 -0.70
C HIS A 123 5.00 -4.91 -0.54
N ILE A 124 4.20 -4.30 -1.40
CA ILE A 124 2.75 -4.48 -1.43
C ILE A 124 2.41 -5.37 -2.62
N THR A 125 1.57 -6.38 -2.44
CA THR A 125 1.26 -7.35 -3.49
C THR A 125 -0.21 -7.70 -3.51
N ALA A 126 -0.76 -7.92 -4.71
CA ALA A 126 -2.10 -8.50 -4.85
C ALA A 126 -2.13 -9.93 -4.30
N ASP A 127 -1.20 -10.78 -4.72
CA ASP A 127 -1.02 -12.12 -4.17
C ASP A 127 0.34 -12.28 -3.48
N PRO A 128 0.43 -13.07 -2.39
CA PRO A 128 1.71 -13.42 -1.79
C PRO A 128 2.66 -14.01 -2.84
N THR A 129 3.86 -13.45 -2.89
CA THR A 129 4.86 -13.85 -3.87
C THR A 129 5.53 -15.17 -3.50
N PRO A 130 5.82 -16.06 -4.48
CA PRO A 130 6.65 -17.22 -4.23
C PRO A 130 8.05 -16.81 -3.77
N LYS A 131 8.70 -17.68 -2.99
CA LYS A 131 10.12 -17.56 -2.66
C LYS A 131 10.97 -17.39 -3.93
N VAL A 132 12.01 -16.56 -3.85
CA VAL A 132 13.00 -16.44 -4.93
C VAL A 132 13.58 -17.81 -5.27
N GLY A 133 13.57 -18.16 -6.56
CA GLY A 133 13.98 -19.47 -7.07
C GLY A 133 12.88 -20.55 -6.99
N SER A 134 11.70 -20.23 -6.46
CA SER A 134 10.50 -21.06 -6.64
C SER A 134 9.90 -20.83 -8.02
N ASN A 135 9.34 -21.91 -8.58
CA ASN A 135 8.63 -21.87 -9.86
C ASN A 135 7.11 -21.89 -9.68
N THR A 136 6.62 -22.11 -8.45
CA THR A 136 5.19 -22.28 -8.16
C THR A 136 4.71 -21.35 -7.06
N THR A 137 3.49 -20.85 -7.21
CA THR A 137 2.77 -20.04 -6.22
C THR A 137 2.37 -20.87 -5.01
N PRO A 138 2.44 -20.32 -3.79
CA PRO A 138 1.93 -20.99 -2.60
C PRO A 138 0.44 -21.35 -2.73
N SER A 139 0.10 -22.63 -2.58
CA SER A 139 -1.30 -23.12 -2.70
C SER A 139 -2.22 -22.67 -1.55
N ASN A 140 -1.63 -22.13 -0.48
CA ASN A 140 -2.30 -21.89 0.80
C ASN A 140 -3.10 -20.57 0.79
N TYR A 141 -2.89 -19.75 -0.24
CA TYR A 141 -3.56 -18.48 -0.47
C TYR A 141 -4.17 -18.49 -1.88
N PRO A 142 -5.48 -18.77 -2.01
CA PRO A 142 -6.13 -18.78 -3.31
C PRO A 142 -6.12 -17.36 -3.88
N ARG A 143 -5.63 -17.24 -5.12
CA ARG A 143 -5.56 -15.98 -5.86
C ARG A 143 -6.93 -15.35 -6.05
N GLN A 144 -7.00 -14.04 -5.94
CA GLN A 144 -8.25 -13.28 -6.14
C GLN A 144 -8.13 -12.18 -7.19
N LEU A 145 -6.95 -12.06 -7.82
CA LEU A 145 -6.68 -11.06 -8.84
C LEU A 145 -7.59 -11.30 -10.05
N SER A 146 -8.51 -10.35 -10.27
CA SER A 146 -9.16 -10.18 -11.55
C SER A 146 -8.12 -9.68 -12.55
N THR A 147 -7.80 -10.55 -13.49
CA THR A 147 -6.69 -10.42 -14.42
C THR A 147 -7.17 -10.11 -15.85
N PHE A 148 -6.21 -9.80 -16.72
CA PHE A 148 -6.42 -9.71 -18.16
C PHE A 148 -5.39 -10.56 -18.90
N GLU A 149 -5.71 -10.90 -20.14
CA GLU A 149 -4.83 -11.59 -21.07
C GLU A 149 -4.34 -10.63 -22.16
N ILE A 150 -3.09 -10.81 -22.59
CA ILE A 150 -2.47 -10.03 -23.65
C ILE A 150 -1.48 -10.90 -24.42
N GLY A 151 -1.73 -11.10 -25.72
CA GLY A 151 -1.01 -12.10 -26.51
C GLY A 151 -1.12 -13.50 -25.88
N ASP A 152 0.01 -14.16 -25.65
CA ASP A 152 0.09 -15.49 -25.02
C ASP A 152 0.27 -15.43 -23.49
N TYR A 153 0.08 -14.25 -22.89
CA TYR A 153 0.36 -13.98 -21.48
C TYR A 153 -0.89 -13.59 -20.71
N ARG A 154 -0.94 -13.98 -19.43
CA ARG A 154 -1.96 -13.58 -18.47
C ARG A 154 -1.28 -12.88 -17.30
N LEU A 155 -1.85 -11.75 -16.86
CA LEU A 155 -1.38 -11.10 -15.63
C LEU A 155 -1.59 -12.04 -14.45
N ASP A 156 -0.57 -12.21 -13.64
CA ASP A 156 -0.54 -13.21 -12.57
C ASP A 156 -0.27 -12.57 -11.20
N ASN A 157 0.39 -11.41 -11.14
CA ASN A 157 0.49 -10.62 -9.92
C ASN A 157 0.74 -9.14 -10.21
N VAL A 158 0.43 -8.30 -9.23
CA VAL A 158 0.75 -6.86 -9.22
C VAL A 158 1.50 -6.56 -7.93
N ARG A 159 2.66 -5.92 -8.05
CA ARG A 159 3.57 -5.68 -6.92
C ARG A 159 4.04 -4.23 -6.91
N PHE A 160 4.11 -3.62 -5.73
CA PHE A 160 4.60 -2.28 -5.49
C PHE A 160 5.78 -2.37 -4.53
N PHE A 161 6.87 -1.65 -4.81
CA PHE A 161 8.10 -1.71 -4.03
C PHE A 161 8.62 -0.32 -3.72
N TRP A 162 9.06 -0.17 -2.47
CA TRP A 162 9.97 0.88 -2.04
C TRP A 162 11.20 0.22 -1.44
N LEU A 163 12.37 0.67 -1.87
CA LEU A 163 13.65 0.05 -1.55
C LEU A 163 14.64 1.15 -1.16
N GLN A 164 15.31 1.00 -0.03
CA GLN A 164 16.37 1.93 0.36
C GLN A 164 17.49 1.89 -0.67
N GLY A 165 18.04 3.05 -0.99
CA GLY A 165 19.05 3.24 -2.04
C GLY A 165 18.51 3.24 -3.47
N ALA A 166 17.26 2.81 -3.71
CA ALA A 166 16.61 3.00 -5.01
C ALA A 166 16.22 4.47 -5.17
N ASP A 167 16.54 5.05 -6.32
CA ASP A 167 16.32 6.47 -6.63
C ASP A 167 16.87 7.44 -5.55
N GLY A 168 17.90 7.02 -4.82
CA GLY A 168 18.52 7.80 -3.75
C GLY A 168 17.71 7.87 -2.44
N ALA A 169 16.75 6.96 -2.24
CA ALA A 169 16.02 6.85 -0.99
C ALA A 169 16.97 6.53 0.18
N ASP A 170 16.92 7.37 1.22
CA ASP A 170 17.59 7.11 2.49
C ASP A 170 16.89 5.99 3.27
N ASP A 171 17.44 5.61 4.43
CA ASP A 171 16.74 4.83 5.46
C ASP A 171 15.37 5.49 5.78
N PHE A 172 14.29 4.72 5.64
CA PHE A 172 12.92 5.24 5.70
C PHE A 172 11.98 4.44 6.59
N LEU A 173 12.44 3.32 7.16
CA LEU A 173 11.73 2.56 8.18
C LEU A 173 12.43 2.71 9.52
N THR A 174 11.65 2.72 10.60
CA THR A 174 12.19 2.74 11.97
C THR A 174 11.95 1.45 12.72
N SER A 175 11.10 0.58 12.17
CA SER A 175 10.74 -0.73 12.69
C SER A 175 10.12 -1.57 11.58
N THR A 176 9.78 -2.81 11.88
CA THR A 176 9.02 -3.68 10.98
C THR A 176 7.52 -3.42 11.00
N ASP A 177 7.04 -2.43 11.76
CA ASP A 177 5.63 -2.08 11.81
C ASP A 177 5.17 -1.40 10.52
N LEU A 178 3.87 -1.51 10.21
CA LEU A 178 3.29 -0.77 9.09
C LEU A 178 3.42 0.74 9.33
N PRO A 179 4.08 1.49 8.43
CA PRO A 179 4.19 2.93 8.58
C PRO A 179 2.81 3.59 8.47
N ALA A 180 2.58 4.67 9.23
CA ALA A 180 1.28 5.35 9.21
C ALA A 180 0.89 5.88 7.82
N GLN A 181 1.88 6.14 6.97
CA GLN A 181 1.72 6.52 5.57
C GLN A 181 2.74 5.79 4.72
N LEU A 182 2.37 5.48 3.48
CA LEU A 182 3.32 4.93 2.51
C LEU A 182 4.37 5.99 2.12
N PRO A 183 5.58 5.57 1.70
CA PRO A 183 6.63 6.50 1.35
C PRO A 183 6.22 7.44 0.20
N ALA A 184 6.60 8.71 0.31
CA ALA A 184 6.31 9.73 -0.69
C ALA A 184 7.34 9.76 -1.85
N HIS A 185 8.45 9.02 -1.72
CA HIS A 185 9.45 8.91 -2.78
C HIS A 185 9.00 7.92 -3.87
N ALA A 186 9.68 7.99 -5.02
CA ALA A 186 9.40 7.15 -6.16
C ALA A 186 9.63 5.67 -5.81
N GLY A 187 8.63 4.85 -6.06
CA GLY A 187 8.75 3.39 -5.98
C GLY A 187 8.85 2.75 -7.37
N VAL A 188 8.69 1.43 -7.38
CA VAL A 188 8.56 0.61 -8.59
C VAL A 188 7.27 -0.19 -8.53
N LEU A 189 6.58 -0.30 -9.65
CA LEU A 189 5.46 -1.23 -9.83
C LEU A 189 5.89 -2.35 -10.78
N ALA A 190 5.68 -3.61 -10.40
CA ALA A 190 5.88 -4.76 -11.27
C ALA A 190 4.53 -5.42 -11.60
N LEU A 191 4.35 -5.72 -12.88
CA LEU A 191 3.31 -6.61 -13.37
C LEU A 191 3.96 -7.94 -13.74
N ASP A 192 3.59 -9.01 -13.07
CA ASP A 192 4.11 -10.34 -13.33
C ASP A 192 3.17 -11.11 -14.25
N PHE A 193 3.71 -11.74 -15.28
CA PHE A 193 2.92 -12.49 -16.25
C PHE A 193 3.33 -13.96 -16.29
N VAL A 194 2.34 -14.83 -16.53
CA VAL A 194 2.55 -16.23 -16.86
C VAL A 194 2.09 -16.49 -18.29
N ARG A 195 2.66 -17.52 -18.91
CA ARG A 195 2.19 -17.98 -20.22
C ARG A 195 0.85 -18.70 -20.05
N ILE A 196 -0.11 -18.40 -20.91
CA ILE A 196 -1.42 -19.06 -20.92
C ILE A 196 -1.26 -20.57 -21.14
N SER A 197 -0.28 -20.97 -21.95
CA SER A 197 0.06 -22.38 -22.22
C SER A 197 0.69 -23.10 -21.02
N ASP A 198 1.19 -22.38 -20.03
CA ASP A 198 1.81 -22.93 -18.82
C ASP A 198 1.39 -22.11 -17.58
N PRO A 199 0.11 -22.21 -17.17
CA PRO A 199 -0.46 -21.34 -16.15
C PRO A 199 0.09 -21.62 -14.74
N GLY A 200 0.73 -22.77 -14.53
CA GLY A 200 1.38 -23.13 -13.28
C GLY A 200 2.89 -22.87 -13.28
N ASN A 201 3.42 -22.32 -14.37
CA ASN A 201 4.86 -22.11 -14.57
C ASN A 201 5.67 -23.41 -14.32
N LEU A 202 5.13 -24.53 -14.81
CA LEU A 202 5.63 -25.89 -14.60
C LEU A 202 6.87 -26.20 -15.46
N ALA A 203 7.16 -25.38 -16.46
CA ALA A 203 8.33 -25.51 -17.33
C ALA A 203 9.69 -25.22 -16.63
N ASN A 204 9.70 -25.05 -15.30
CA ASN A 204 10.86 -24.68 -14.49
C ASN A 204 11.50 -23.33 -14.86
N THR A 205 10.73 -22.43 -15.45
CA THR A 205 11.14 -21.03 -15.61
C THR A 205 11.03 -20.29 -14.28
N PRO A 206 11.96 -19.38 -13.94
CA PRO A 206 11.80 -18.55 -12.77
C PRO A 206 10.47 -17.77 -12.82
N TYR A 207 9.73 -17.74 -11.72
CA TYR A 207 8.39 -17.12 -11.68
C TYR A 207 8.38 -15.65 -12.16
N TYR A 208 9.45 -14.90 -11.92
CA TYR A 208 9.60 -13.49 -12.30
C TYR A 208 10.18 -13.27 -13.71
N ASN A 209 10.24 -14.30 -14.56
CA ASN A 209 10.90 -14.20 -15.86
C ASN A 209 10.16 -13.31 -16.87
N ASN A 210 8.84 -13.15 -16.72
CA ASN A 210 8.02 -12.32 -17.61
C ASN A 210 7.49 -11.07 -16.90
N SER A 211 8.22 -10.52 -15.94
CA SER A 211 7.84 -9.30 -15.25
C SER A 211 8.10 -8.04 -16.09
N VAL A 212 7.18 -7.08 -15.99
CA VAL A 212 7.32 -5.73 -16.55
C VAL A 212 7.34 -4.75 -15.38
N PHE A 213 8.44 -4.01 -15.24
CA PHE A 213 8.65 -3.03 -14.17
C PHE A 213 8.43 -1.61 -14.69
N PHE A 214 7.66 -0.84 -13.95
CA PHE A 214 7.36 0.56 -14.19
C PHE A 214 7.96 1.38 -13.05
N GLY A 215 8.93 2.23 -13.37
CA GLY A 215 9.55 3.13 -12.40
C GLY A 215 8.73 4.40 -12.17
N ASN A 216 9.23 5.27 -11.29
CA ASN A 216 8.55 6.51 -10.89
C ASN A 216 7.11 6.25 -10.41
N LEU A 217 6.90 5.17 -9.65
CA LEU A 217 5.62 4.94 -8.97
C LEU A 217 5.42 6.03 -7.93
N LEU A 218 4.36 6.80 -8.08
CA LEU A 218 3.90 7.78 -7.11
C LEU A 218 2.61 7.28 -6.49
N VAL A 219 2.55 7.27 -5.16
CA VAL A 219 1.33 6.99 -4.39
C VAL A 219 0.91 8.24 -3.65
N GLN A 220 -0.38 8.55 -3.67
CA GLN A 220 -0.90 9.73 -3.00
C GLN A 220 -2.18 9.36 -2.25
N PRO A 221 -2.31 9.72 -0.96
CA PRO A 221 -3.54 9.51 -0.25
C PRO A 221 -4.64 10.37 -0.89
N MET A 222 -5.79 9.77 -1.18
CA MET A 222 -6.95 10.54 -1.59
C MET A 222 -7.39 11.40 -0.42
N SER A 223 -7.40 12.71 -0.62
CA SER A 223 -7.96 13.64 0.35
C SER A 223 -9.45 13.35 0.52
N VAL A 224 -9.82 12.68 1.61
CA VAL A 224 -11.22 12.59 2.03
C VAL A 224 -11.57 13.95 2.64
N PRO A 225 -12.54 14.71 2.09
CA PRO A 225 -12.99 15.93 2.74
C PRO A 225 -13.57 15.54 4.11
N GLU A 226 -12.95 15.96 5.20
CA GLU A 226 -13.42 15.75 6.58
C GLU A 226 -14.85 16.33 6.76
N PRO A 227 -15.93 15.53 6.73
CA PRO A 227 -17.28 16.09 6.70
C PRO A 227 -17.89 16.28 8.09
N HIS A 228 -17.14 16.04 9.19
CA HIS A 228 -17.76 16.01 10.52
C HIS A 228 -16.97 16.75 11.59
N GLN A 229 -15.64 16.66 11.62
CA GLN A 229 -14.85 17.33 12.67
C GLN A 229 -14.85 18.84 12.50
N VAL A 230 -14.69 19.35 11.27
CA VAL A 230 -14.76 20.78 10.97
C VAL A 230 -16.14 21.35 11.34
N TRP A 231 -17.21 20.61 11.06
CA TRP A 231 -18.56 21.03 11.42
C TRP A 231 -18.80 21.00 12.93
N LEU A 232 -18.29 19.99 13.65
CA LEU A 232 -18.35 19.92 15.11
C LEU A 232 -17.55 21.05 15.77
N SER A 233 -16.37 21.38 15.25
CA SER A 233 -15.56 22.51 15.71
C SER A 233 -16.26 23.84 15.43
N LEU A 234 -16.82 24.03 14.25
CA LEU A 234 -17.57 25.24 13.88
C LEU A 234 -18.85 25.39 14.72
N LEU A 235 -19.61 24.30 14.92
CA LEU A 235 -20.78 24.29 15.81
C LEU A 235 -20.39 24.59 17.26
N GLY A 236 -19.32 23.97 17.75
CA GLY A 236 -18.78 24.23 19.09
C GLY A 236 -18.40 25.69 19.30
N MET A 237 -17.67 26.28 18.35
CA MET A 237 -17.31 27.71 18.38
C MET A 237 -18.54 28.62 18.27
N SER A 238 -19.50 28.26 17.44
CA SER A 238 -20.75 29.04 17.25
C SER A 238 -21.59 29.07 18.53
N LEU A 239 -21.75 27.93 19.20
CA LEU A 239 -22.47 27.83 20.46
C LEU A 239 -21.74 28.59 21.60
N MET A 240 -20.41 28.54 21.62
CA MET A 240 -19.60 29.27 22.61
C MET A 240 -19.68 30.79 22.40
N ALA A 241 -19.63 31.25 21.15
CA ALA A 241 -19.81 32.67 20.80
C ALA A 241 -21.21 33.18 21.18
N LEU A 242 -22.26 32.39 20.95
CA LEU A 242 -23.63 32.72 21.36
C LEU A 242 -23.77 32.80 22.89
N LYS A 243 -23.14 31.89 23.64
CA LYS A 243 -23.14 31.92 25.11
C LYS A 243 -22.43 33.16 25.66
N ILE A 244 -21.24 33.48 25.14
CA ILE A 244 -20.49 34.69 25.53
C ILE A 244 -21.27 35.97 25.22
N ARG A 245 -21.96 36.01 24.07
CA ARG A 245 -22.81 37.17 23.70
C ARG A 245 -24.00 37.33 24.65
N ARG A 246 -24.64 36.21 25.04
CA ARG A 246 -25.77 36.24 25.98
C ARG A 246 -25.35 36.71 27.37
N ASP A 247 -24.22 36.24 27.88
CA ASP A 247 -23.71 36.59 29.21
C ASP A 247 -23.19 38.04 29.29
N ARG A 248 -22.91 38.70 28.14
CA ARG A 248 -22.58 40.14 28.08
C ARG A 248 -23.79 41.07 27.92
N SER A 249 -24.95 40.52 27.58
CA SER A 249 -26.17 41.29 27.29
C SER A 249 -27.21 41.22 28.43
N ALA A 250 -26.89 40.51 29.52
CA ALA A 250 -27.65 40.39 30.76
C ALA A 250 -26.88 41.06 31.90
#